data_AF-A0AAJ4W4Z1-F1
#
_entry.id   AF-A0AAJ4W4Z1-F1
#
_cell.length_a   1.000
_cell.length_b   1.000
_cell.length_c   1.000
_cell.angle_alpha   90.00
_cell.angle_beta   90.00
_cell.angle_gamma   90.00
#
_symmetry.space_group_name_H-M   'P 1'
#
loop_
_entity.id
_entity.type
_entity.pdbx_description
1 polymer ?
#
loop_
_entity_poly.entity_id
_entity_poly.type
_entity_poly.pdbx_seq_one_letter_code
_entity_poly.pdbx_strand_id
1 'polypeptide(L)'
;MVIDDIRIATIDEIIAMKVDVVQRGGRKKDFWDLHHFINQYSFKQMLMLHLLRYPYNHEAEIIKANFSDFTHADDDFDPICLKGNYWEFIKEDLKDFVD
;
A
#
# COMPACT_ATOMS: atom_id res chain seq x y z
N MET A 1 17.41 2.96 -8.18
CA MET A 1 17.71 2.66 -9.60
C MET A 1 17.98 3.97 -10.34
N VAL A 2 18.72 3.97 -11.44
CA VAL A 2 18.87 5.14 -12.32
C VAL A 2 18.29 4.80 -13.69
N ILE A 3 17.34 5.60 -14.18
CA ILE A 3 16.74 5.50 -15.51
C ILE A 3 16.82 6.90 -16.12
N ASP A 4 17.34 7.02 -17.35
CA ASP A 4 17.49 8.31 -18.04
C ASP A 4 18.18 9.38 -17.19
N ASP A 5 19.27 9.00 -16.50
CA ASP A 5 20.02 9.82 -15.54
C ASP A 5 19.24 10.34 -14.32
N ILE A 6 18.00 9.87 -14.13
CA ILE A 6 17.14 10.19 -12.99
C ILE A 6 17.21 9.06 -11.97
N ARG A 7 17.48 9.40 -10.71
CA ARG A 7 17.43 8.44 -9.60
C ARG A 7 15.98 8.17 -9.22
N ILE A 8 15.55 6.93 -9.38
CA ILE A 8 14.20 6.46 -9.08
C ILE A 8 14.25 5.45 -7.93
N ALA A 9 13.29 5.56 -7.01
CA ALA A 9 13.09 4.57 -5.95
C ALA A 9 12.75 3.20 -6.54
N THR A 10 13.23 2.14 -5.93
CA THR A 10 12.86 0.78 -6.34
C THR A 10 11.39 0.49 -5.99
N ILE A 11 10.79 -0.50 -6.64
CA ILE A 11 9.42 -0.94 -6.34
C ILE A 11 9.30 -1.34 -4.86
N ASP A 12 10.27 -2.10 -4.36
CA ASP A 12 10.33 -2.54 -2.97
C ASP A 12 10.32 -1.37 -1.98
N GLU A 13 11.07 -0.31 -2.29
CA GLU A 13 11.08 0.92 -1.49
C GLU A 13 9.75 1.66 -1.55
N ILE A 14 9.13 1.72 -2.72
CA ILE A 14 7.81 2.35 -2.90
C ILE A 14 6.76 1.60 -2.09
N ILE A 15 6.73 0.26 -2.14
CA ILE A 15 5.82 -0.57 -1.35
C ILE A 15 6.04 -0.28 0.15
N ALA A 16 7.28 -0.31 0.63
CA ALA A 16 7.58 -0.03 2.04
C ALA A 16 7.10 1.37 2.46
N MET A 17 7.28 2.39 1.61
CA MET A 17 6.78 3.75 1.87
C MET A 17 5.25 3.82 1.91
N LYS A 18 4.54 3.05 1.08
CA LYS A 18 3.07 3.03 1.08
C LYS A 18 2.52 2.31 2.30
N VAL A 19 3.13 1.18 2.69
CA VAL A 19 2.77 0.45 3.91
C VAL A 19 2.93 1.34 5.14
N ASP A 20 4.01 2.12 5.22
CA ASP A 20 4.25 3.08 6.32
C ASP A 20 3.17 4.18 6.42
N VAL A 21 2.59 4.59 5.28
CA VAL A 21 1.47 5.54 5.25
C VAL A 21 0.16 4.86 5.68
N VAL A 22 -0.10 3.64 5.21
CA VAL A 22 -1.29 2.87 5.63
C VAL A 22 -1.25 2.55 7.12
N GLN A 23 -0.07 2.24 7.69
CA GLN A 23 0.11 2.09 9.13
C GLN A 23 -0.41 3.30 9.93
N ARG A 24 -0.45 4.50 9.35
CA ARG A 24 -0.90 5.74 10.00
C ARG A 24 -2.32 6.16 9.61
N GLY A 25 -3.13 5.24 9.08
CA GLY A 25 -4.52 5.47 8.67
C GLY A 25 -4.72 5.57 7.16
N GLY A 26 -3.64 5.72 6.38
CA GLY A 26 -3.69 5.67 4.93
C GLY A 26 -4.41 6.85 4.26
N ARG A 27 -4.31 6.91 2.93
CA ARG A 27 -5.09 7.79 2.04
C ARG A 27 -5.56 6.94 0.86
N LYS A 28 -6.68 7.28 0.23
CA LYS A 28 -7.28 6.45 -0.84
C LYS A 28 -6.29 6.07 -1.94
N LYS A 29 -5.46 7.02 -2.39
CA LYS A 29 -4.42 6.77 -3.41
C LYS A 29 -3.35 5.75 -2.98
N ASP A 30 -3.02 5.69 -1.69
CA ASP A 30 -1.97 4.81 -1.19
C ASP A 30 -2.46 3.35 -1.16
N PHE A 31 -3.75 3.13 -0.87
CA PHE A 31 -4.42 1.83 -1.03
C PHE A 31 -4.49 1.39 -2.49
N TRP A 32 -4.78 2.32 -3.41
CA TRP A 32 -4.75 2.05 -4.85
C TRP A 32 -3.36 1.64 -5.35
N ASP A 33 -2.33 2.36 -4.90
CA ASP A 33 -0.96 2.02 -5.27
C ASP A 33 -0.57 0.63 -4.75
N LEU A 34 -0.98 0.27 -3.51
CA LEU A 34 -0.73 -1.06 -2.95
C LEU A 34 -1.53 -2.16 -3.66
N HIS A 35 -2.80 -1.90 -4.01
CA HIS A 35 -3.64 -2.80 -4.80
C HIS A 35 -2.98 -3.18 -6.13
N HIS A 36 -2.23 -2.26 -6.75
CA HIS A 36 -1.50 -2.59 -7.97
C HIS A 36 -0.51 -3.76 -7.78
N PHE A 37 0.06 -3.91 -6.58
CA PHE A 37 1.12 -4.86 -6.28
C PHE A 37 0.65 -6.18 -5.65
N ILE A 38 -0.63 -6.33 -5.27
CA ILE A 38 -1.13 -7.53 -4.56
C ILE A 38 -1.01 -8.83 -5.38
N ASN A 39 -1.00 -8.73 -6.71
CA ASN A 39 -0.81 -9.87 -7.61
C ASN A 39 0.66 -10.29 -7.78
N GLN A 40 1.61 -9.45 -7.32
CA GLN A 40 3.05 -9.68 -7.46
C GLN A 40 3.74 -9.91 -6.11
N TYR A 41 3.18 -9.36 -5.04
CA TYR A 41 3.71 -9.43 -3.69
C TYR A 41 2.64 -9.96 -2.75
N SER A 42 3.00 -10.91 -1.88
CA SER A 42 2.17 -11.31 -0.74
C SER A 42 2.18 -10.27 0.37
N PHE A 43 1.16 -10.26 1.22
CA PHE A 43 1.08 -9.36 2.37
C PHE A 43 2.31 -9.51 3.29
N LYS A 44 2.76 -10.75 3.52
CA LYS A 44 3.98 -11.05 4.29
C LYS A 44 5.24 -10.42 3.67
N GLN A 45 5.36 -10.40 2.34
CA GLN A 45 6.49 -9.72 1.69
C GLN A 45 6.41 -8.21 1.90
N MET A 46 5.22 -7.61 1.78
CA MET A 46 5.04 -6.17 2.04
C MET A 46 5.40 -5.80 3.48
N LEU A 47 5.03 -6.62 4.47
CA LEU A 47 5.45 -6.46 5.86
C LEU A 47 6.98 -6.53 6.01
N MET A 48 7.63 -7.51 5.38
CA MET A 48 9.09 -7.65 5.43
C MET A 48 9.80 -6.44 4.83
N LEU A 49 9.32 -5.92 3.70
CA LEU A 49 9.85 -4.72 3.06
C LEU A 49 9.70 -3.50 3.96
N HIS A 50 8.55 -3.34 4.62
CA HIS A 50 8.34 -2.30 5.60
C HIS A 50 9.31 -2.42 6.79
N LEU A 51 9.45 -3.61 7.36
CA LEU A 51 10.35 -3.89 8.49
C LEU A 51 11.81 -3.57 8.14
N LEU A 52 12.26 -3.95 6.95
CA LEU A 52 13.64 -3.71 6.51
C LEU A 52 13.96 -2.21 6.41
N ARG A 53 12.98 -1.40 5.98
CA ARG A 53 13.16 0.04 5.79
C ARG A 53 12.92 0.86 7.07
N TYR A 54 11.93 0.45 7.89
CA TYR A 54 11.48 1.17 9.08
C TYR A 54 11.48 0.27 10.32
N PRO A 55 12.63 -0.28 10.74
CA PRO A 55 12.69 -1.30 11.78
C PRO A 55 12.18 -0.83 13.16
N TYR A 56 12.30 0.47 13.45
CA TYR A 56 11.87 1.05 14.73
C TYR A 56 10.40 1.47 14.76
N ASN A 57 9.75 1.55 13.60
CA ASN A 57 8.35 1.98 13.47
C ASN A 57 7.50 0.88 12.81
N HIS A 58 7.90 -0.39 12.95
CA HIS A 58 7.21 -1.51 12.33
C HIS A 58 6.24 -2.15 13.32
N GLU A 59 4.94 -1.94 13.10
CA GLU A 59 3.87 -2.51 13.91
C GLU A 59 2.96 -3.39 13.05
N ALA A 60 3.34 -4.67 12.88
CA ALA A 60 2.70 -5.60 11.94
C ALA A 60 1.18 -5.73 12.12
N GLU A 61 0.71 -5.80 13.37
CA GLU A 61 -0.72 -5.92 13.68
C GLU A 61 -1.49 -4.64 13.32
N ILE A 62 -0.88 -3.46 13.54
CA ILE A 62 -1.47 -2.17 13.15
C ILE A 62 -1.53 -2.06 11.63
N ILE A 63 -0.46 -2.47 10.94
CA ILE A 63 -0.43 -2.50 9.47
C ILE A 63 -1.55 -3.40 8.96
N LYS A 64 -1.71 -4.61 9.50
CA LYS A 64 -2.77 -5.55 9.09
C LYS A 64 -4.15 -4.94 9.29
N ALA A 65 -4.43 -4.41 10.48
CA ALA A 65 -5.72 -3.78 10.77
C ALA A 65 -6.02 -2.62 9.79
N ASN A 66 -5.03 -1.75 9.56
CA ASN A 66 -5.22 -0.56 8.73
C ASN A 66 -5.27 -0.85 7.23
N PHE A 67 -4.79 -2.01 6.77
CA PHE A 67 -5.00 -2.44 5.38
C PHE A 67 -6.48 -2.71 5.06
N SER A 68 -7.28 -3.03 6.09
CA SER A 68 -8.72 -3.27 6.01
C SER A 68 -9.57 -2.12 6.58
N ASP A 69 -8.95 -1.07 7.11
CA ASP A 69 -9.63 0.12 7.63
C ASP A 69 -9.57 1.24 6.60
N PHE A 70 -10.73 1.55 6.02
CA PHE A 70 -10.88 2.56 4.99
C PHE A 70 -11.53 3.84 5.51
N THR A 71 -11.76 3.95 6.83
CA THR A 71 -12.56 5.02 7.43
C THR A 71 -12.06 6.41 7.03
N HIS A 72 -10.74 6.61 6.94
CA HIS A 72 -10.15 7.89 6.53
C HIS A 72 -10.06 8.02 5.00
N ALA A 73 -9.86 6.90 4.30
CA ALA A 73 -9.74 6.92 2.85
C ALA A 73 -11.08 7.11 2.14
N ASP A 74 -12.21 6.69 2.73
CA ASP A 74 -13.53 6.83 2.10
C ASP A 74 -13.88 8.30 1.82
N ASP A 75 -13.43 9.23 2.67
CA ASP A 75 -13.64 10.68 2.53
C ASP A 75 -12.68 11.35 1.53
N ASP A 76 -11.62 10.68 1.09
CA ASP A 76 -10.68 11.21 0.10
C ASP A 76 -11.28 11.20 -1.31
N PHE A 77 -10.81 12.11 -2.16
CA PHE A 77 -11.16 12.10 -3.58
C PHE A 77 -10.67 10.83 -4.29
N ASP A 78 -11.49 10.30 -5.18
CA ASP A 78 -11.11 9.18 -6.03
C ASP A 78 -9.99 9.59 -7.00
N PRO A 79 -8.88 8.83 -7.08
CA PRO A 79 -7.85 9.09 -8.07
C PRO A 79 -8.35 8.75 -9.49
N ILE A 80 -7.80 9.42 -10.50
CA ILE A 80 -8.11 9.11 -11.90
C ILE A 80 -7.48 7.75 -12.27
N CYS A 81 -8.26 6.68 -12.28
CA CYS A 81 -7.82 5.36 -12.75
C CYS A 81 -7.76 5.30 -14.26
N LEU A 82 -6.61 4.93 -14.80
CA LEU A 82 -6.52 4.53 -16.21
C LEU A 82 -6.79 3.03 -16.43
N LYS A 83 -6.93 2.24 -15.36
CA LYS A 83 -7.17 0.79 -15.39
C LYS A 83 -8.64 0.39 -15.19
N GLY A 84 -9.53 1.37 -14.96
CA GLY A 84 -10.95 1.12 -14.76
C GLY A 84 -11.30 0.44 -13.42
N ASN A 85 -10.41 0.49 -12.43
CA ASN A 85 -10.71 0.00 -11.09
C ASN A 85 -11.67 0.94 -10.36
N TYR A 86 -12.53 0.38 -9.53
CA TYR A 86 -13.45 1.11 -8.66
C TYR A 86 -13.06 0.90 -7.20
N TRP A 87 -13.29 1.92 -6.38
CA TRP A 87 -12.85 1.92 -4.99
C TRP A 87 -13.41 0.73 -4.18
N GLU A 88 -14.69 0.41 -4.37
CA GLU A 88 -15.33 -0.70 -3.65
C GLU A 88 -14.68 -2.06 -3.93
N PHE A 89 -14.26 -2.34 -5.18
CA PHE A 89 -13.57 -3.60 -5.50
C PHE A 89 -12.17 -3.65 -4.90
N ILE A 90 -11.47 -2.51 -4.88
CA ILE A 90 -10.15 -2.42 -4.26
C ILE A 90 -10.23 -2.74 -2.76
N LYS A 91 -11.27 -2.25 -2.07
CA LYS A 91 -11.48 -2.55 -0.65
C LYS A 91 -11.67 -4.04 -0.39
N GLU A 92 -12.50 -4.71 -1.20
CA GLU A 92 -12.72 -6.15 -1.05
C GLU A 92 -11.44 -6.95 -1.34
N ASP A 93 -10.75 -6.66 -2.45
CA ASP A 93 -9.50 -7.32 -2.81
C ASP A 93 -8.42 -7.16 -1.72
N LEU A 94 -8.34 -5.97 -1.08
CA LEU A 94 -7.37 -5.71 -0.02
C LEU A 94 -7.71 -6.42 1.29
N LYS A 95 -8.99 -6.60 1.63
CA LYS A 95 -9.42 -7.41 2.78
C LYS A 95 -9.04 -8.87 2.58
N ASP A 96 -9.38 -9.43 1.42
CA ASP A 96 -9.04 -10.81 1.06
C ASP A 96 -7.51 -11.04 1.02
N PHE A 97 -6.75 -10.01 0.66
CA PHE A 97 -5.29 -10.08 0.58
C PHE A 97 -4.60 -10.18 1.95
N VAL A 98 -5.19 -9.61 3.01
CA VAL A 98 -4.60 -9.60 4.35
C VAL A 98 -5.03 -10.77 5.24
N ASP A 99 -6.13 -11.44 4.90
CA ASP A 99 -6.65 -12.61 5.59
C ASP A 99 -5.75 -13.85 5.40
#